data_AF-A0A484U6J9-F1
#
_entry.id   AF-A0A484U6J9-F1
#
_cell.length_a   1.000
_cell.length_b   1.000
_cell.length_c   1.000
_cell.angle_alpha   90.00
_cell.angle_beta   90.00
_cell.angle_gamma   90.00
#
_symmetry.space_group_name_H-M   'P 1'
#
loop_
_entity.id
_entity.type
_entity.pdbx_description
1 polymer ?
#
loop_
_entity_poly.entity_id
_entity_poly.type
_entity_poly.pdbx_seq_one_letter_code
_entity_poly.pdbx_strand_id
1 'polypeptide(L)' 'MRGLFILILLVNLAFFALGRGWLGVPPAETGRKPGQAARQMQPDAIIVLPPSAR' A
#
# COMPACT_ATOMS: atom_id res chain seq x y z
N MET A 1 -29.08 23.90 4.35
CA MET A 1 -28.70 22.47 4.44
C MET A 1 -27.87 21.97 3.24
N ARG A 2 -28.29 22.21 1.99
CA ARG A 2 -27.59 21.69 0.80
C ARG A 2 -26.14 22.18 0.62
N GLY A 3 -25.84 23.43 0.95
CA GLY A 3 -24.48 23.99 0.81
C GLY A 3 -23.46 23.33 1.74
N LEU A 4 -23.82 23.13 3.01
CA LEU A 4 -22.96 22.47 3.99
C LEU A 4 -22.66 21.03 3.57
N PHE A 5 -23.68 20.32 3.06
CA PHE A 5 -23.53 18.97 2.53
C PHE A 5 -22.51 18.91 1.38
N ILE A 6 -22.63 19.82 0.40
CA ILE A 6 -21.71 19.88 -0.75
C ILE A 6 -20.29 20.20 -0.29
N LEU A 7 -20.11 21.11 0.68
CA LEU A 7 -18.80 21.45 1.21
C LEU A 7 -18.12 20.24 1.86
N ILE A 8 -18.85 19.52 2.73
CA ILE A 8 -18.34 18.32 3.40
C ILE A 8 -17.99 17.25 2.36
N LEU A 9 -18.83 17.07 1.34
CA LEU A 9 -18.58 16.12 0.26
C LEU A 9 -17.28 16.45 -0.48
N LEU A 10 -17.07 17.71 -0.84
CA LEU A 10 -15.87 18.15 -1.56
C LEU A 10 -14.60 17.96 -0.73
N VAL A 11 -14.65 18.31 0.58
CA VAL A 11 -13.51 18.10 1.49
C VAL A 11 -13.15 16.62 1.58
N ASN A 12 -14.15 15.74 1.77
CA ASN A 12 -13.89 14.30 1.84
C ASN A 12 -13.31 13.76 0.53
N LEU A 13 -13.83 14.22 -0.61
CA LEU A 13 -13.35 13.79 -1.92
C LEU A 13 -11.90 14.23 -2.17
N ALA A 14 -11.55 15.45 -1.74
CA ALA A 14 -10.18 15.94 -1.80
C ALA A 14 -9.22 15.09 -0.94
N PHE A 15 -9.60 14.80 0.31
CA PHE A 15 -8.80 13.93 1.20
C PHE A 15 -8.67 12.50 0.66
N PHE A 16 -9.74 11.94 0.11
CA PHE A 16 -9.73 10.63 -0.52
C PHE A 16 -8.78 10.59 -1.72
N ALA A 17 -8.82 11.60 -2.59
CA ALA A 17 -7.95 11.69 -3.75
C ALA A 17 -6.46 11.83 -3.37
N LEU A 18 -6.16 12.60 -2.32
CA LEU A 18 -4.80 12.74 -1.77
C LEU A 18 -4.24 11.42 -1.25
N GLY A 19 -5.03 10.64 -0.49
CA GLY A 19 -4.57 9.38 0.11
C GLY A 19 -4.47 8.20 -0.88
N ARG A 20 -5.25 8.21 -1.96
CA ARG A 20 -5.25 7.16 -2.99
C ARG A 20 -4.26 7.39 -4.13
N GLY A 21 -3.54 8.51 -4.13
CA GLY A 21 -2.63 8.87 -5.22
C GLY A 21 -3.35 9.20 -6.52
N TRP A 22 -4.62 9.66 -6.47
CA TRP A 22 -5.35 10.15 -7.65
C TRP A 22 -4.68 11.38 -8.29
N LEU A 23 -3.93 12.16 -7.49
CA LEU A 23 -3.11 13.28 -7.95
C LEU A 23 -1.68 12.86 -8.34
N GLY A 24 -1.39 11.56 -8.36
CA GLY A 24 -0.07 10.99 -8.63
C GLY A 24 0.44 10.10 -7.51
N VAL A 25 1.42 9.25 -7.84
CA VAL A 25 2.11 8.39 -6.87
C VAL A 25 2.90 9.28 -5.91
N PRO A 26 2.73 9.14 -4.58
CA PRO A 26 3.53 9.88 -3.62
C PRO A 26 5.04 9.69 -3.91
N PRO A 27 5.89 10.73 -3.80
CA PRO A 27 7.33 10.60 -4.05
C PRO A 27 7.98 9.49 -3.22
N ALA A 28 7.41 9.24 -2.03
CA ALA A 28 7.84 8.16 -1.13
C ALA A 28 7.60 6.75 -1.70
N GLU A 29 6.68 6.59 -2.66
CA GLU A 29 6.38 5.33 -3.35
C GLU A 29 7.05 5.22 -4.72
N THR A 30 7.64 6.30 -5.23
CA THR A 30 8.46 6.28 -6.45
C THR A 30 9.68 5.38 -6.24
N GLY A 31 9.56 4.11 -6.65
CA GLY A 31 10.58 3.07 -6.49
C GLY A 31 10.17 1.91 -5.59
N ARG A 32 9.10 2.04 -4.79
CA ARG A 32 8.49 0.87 -4.12
C ARG A 32 7.64 0.13 -5.14
N LYS A 33 8.02 -1.10 -5.46
CA LYS A 33 7.14 -2.06 -6.14
C LYS A 33 6.44 -2.88 -5.06
N PRO A 34 5.24 -2.51 -4.58
CA PRO A 34 4.53 -3.28 -3.55
C PRO A 34 4.29 -4.74 -4.00
N GLY A 35 4.09 -4.98 -5.30
CA GLY A 35 4.01 -6.33 -5.86
C GLY A 35 5.33 -7.13 -5.83
N GLN A 36 6.48 -6.50 -5.57
CA GLN A 36 7.76 -7.20 -5.33
C GLN A 36 8.03 -7.45 -3.85
N ALA A 37 7.39 -6.73 -2.93
CA ALA A 37 7.49 -7.05 -1.49
C ALA A 37 6.92 -8.45 -1.18
N ALA A 38 5.93 -8.90 -1.97
CA ALA A 38 5.38 -10.26 -1.90
C ALA A 38 6.24 -11.32 -2.63
N ARG A 39 7.26 -10.92 -3.40
CA ARG A 39 8.19 -11.87 -4.03
C ARG A 39 9.27 -12.20 -3.02
N GLN A 40 9.25 -13.44 -2.51
CA GLN A 40 10.42 -14.00 -1.84
C GLN A 40 11.60 -13.91 -2.81
N MET A 41 12.60 -13.09 -2.49
CA MET A 41 13.79 -12.90 -3.34
C MET A 41 14.64 -14.17 -3.43
N GLN A 42 14.43 -15.15 -2.53
CA GLN A 42 15.18 -16.41 -2.51
C GLN A 42 14.47 -17.49 -1.69
N PRO A 43 13.37 -18.09 -2.20
CA PRO A 43 12.67 -19.17 -1.49
C PRO A 43 13.60 -20.37 -1.18
N ASP A 44 14.54 -20.66 -2.08
CA ASP A 44 15.46 -21.80 -1.96
C ASP A 44 16.62 -21.58 -0.98
N ALA A 45 16.79 -20.38 -0.41
CA ALA A 45 17.80 -20.12 0.61
C ALA A 45 17.40 -20.64 2.00
N ILE A 46 16.14 -21.02 2.18
CA ILE A 46 15.62 -21.51 3.46
C ILE A 46 15.65 -23.04 3.46
N ILE A 47 16.77 -23.60 3.92
CA ILE A 47 16.87 -25.04 4.17
C ILE A 47 16.32 -25.29 5.58
N VAL A 48 15.07 -25.75 5.66
CA VAL A 48 14.48 -26.22 6.91
C VAL A 48 15.08 -27.59 7.23
N LEU A 49 16.00 -27.63 8.18
CA LEU A 49 16.55 -28.90 8.66
C LEU A 49 15.47 -29.62 9.47
N PRO A 50 15.14 -30.88 9.16
CA PRO A 50 14.15 -31.62 9.93
C PRO A 50 14.61 -31.72 11.39
N PRO A 51 13.68 -31.62 12.37
CA PRO A 51 14.03 -31.79 13.76
C PRO A 51 14.68 -33.17 13.93
N SER A 52 15.92 -33.18 14.41
CA SER A 52 16.64 -34.41 14.69
C SER A 52 15.85 -35.18 15.75
N ALA A 53 15.22 -36.27 15.33
CA ALA A 53 14.58 -37.21 16.21
C ALA A 53 15.64 -37.73 17.19
N ARG A 54 15.45 -37.42 18.47
CA ARG A 54 16.29 -37.86 19.58
C ARG A 54 15.55 -38.95 20.34
#